data_AF-A0A078J6Q3-F1
#
_entry.id   AF-A0A078J6Q3-F1
#
_cell.length_a   1.000
_cell.length_b   1.000
_cell.length_c   1.000
_cell.angle_alpha   90.00
_cell.angle_beta   90.00
_cell.angle_gamma   90.00
#
_symmetry.space_group_name_H-M   'P 1'
#
loop_
_entity.id
_entity.type
_entity.pdbx_description
1 polymer ?
#
loop_
_entity_poly.entity_id
_entity_poly.type
_entity_poly.pdbx_seq_one_letter_code
_entity_poly.pdbx_strand_id
1 'polypeptide(L)'
;MERKNNKTSKASSKRKNNEIFNPVSQWNIIITLTASDTDSSNTITIPKELVEAKIFPLWGSKRCKGLLKPDSFEMVHLYEHHSKVTRGVAMKKDEHGNFKLCGLPSVLGGRPFKTGDVIGFWWDTHWGRLNFELLVIA
;
A
#
# COMPACT_ATOMS: atom_id res chain seq x y z
N MET A 1 -16.95 -52.46 21.55
CA MET A 1 -17.57 -51.17 21.22
C MET A 1 -16.53 -50.10 21.49
N GLU A 2 -15.75 -49.72 20.48
CA GLU A 2 -14.55 -48.90 20.63
C GLU A 2 -14.69 -47.62 19.82
N ARG A 3 -14.67 -46.47 20.51
CA ARG A 3 -14.84 -45.14 19.92
C ARG A 3 -13.51 -44.68 19.31
N LYS A 4 -13.44 -44.62 17.97
CA LYS A 4 -12.34 -43.93 17.27
C LYS A 4 -12.73 -42.49 16.99
N ASN A 5 -12.36 -41.59 17.91
CA ASN A 5 -12.22 -40.17 17.59
C ASN A 5 -10.86 -39.99 16.93
N ASN A 6 -10.82 -39.59 15.65
CA ASN A 6 -9.57 -39.07 15.10
C ASN A 6 -9.79 -37.72 14.41
N LYS A 7 -9.21 -36.71 15.07
CA LYS A 7 -8.89 -35.35 14.67
C LYS A 7 -8.90 -35.10 13.16
N THR A 8 -9.80 -34.20 12.77
CA THR A 8 -9.70 -33.37 11.57
C THR A 8 -8.48 -32.45 11.67
N SER A 9 -7.37 -32.81 11.03
CA SER A 9 -6.33 -31.85 10.64
C SER A 9 -6.74 -31.20 9.31
N LYS A 10 -7.52 -30.12 9.38
CA LYS A 10 -7.62 -29.20 8.24
C LYS A 10 -6.28 -28.49 8.09
N ALA A 11 -5.42 -29.01 7.24
CA ALA A 11 -4.27 -28.29 6.71
C ALA A 11 -4.78 -27.05 5.93
N SER A 12 -4.83 -25.90 6.58
CA SER A 12 -5.00 -24.61 5.90
C SER A 12 -3.68 -24.26 5.19
N SER A 13 -3.46 -24.82 4.01
CA SER A 13 -2.23 -24.59 3.25
C SER A 13 -2.45 -23.61 2.10
N LYS A 14 -1.93 -22.40 2.31
CA LYS A 14 -1.53 -21.37 1.33
C LYS A 14 -2.62 -20.79 0.42
N ARG A 15 -3.17 -19.64 0.82
CA ARG A 15 -3.66 -18.64 -0.15
C ARG A 15 -2.47 -18.14 -0.97
N LYS A 16 -2.23 -18.75 -2.14
CA LYS A 16 -1.31 -18.25 -3.17
C LYS A 16 -1.97 -17.07 -3.91
N ASN A 17 -2.12 -15.93 -3.24
CA ASN A 17 -2.62 -14.69 -3.85
C ASN A 17 -1.51 -13.62 -3.81
N ASN A 18 -0.34 -13.96 -4.34
CA ASN A 18 0.71 -12.98 -4.61
C ASN A 18 0.68 -12.70 -6.11
N GLU A 19 -0.25 -11.86 -6.53
CA GLU A 19 -0.24 -11.36 -7.90
C GLU A 19 0.92 -10.36 -8.06
N ILE A 20 1.68 -10.58 -9.12
CA ILE A 20 2.82 -9.74 -9.53
C ILE A 20 2.25 -8.43 -10.09
N PHE A 21 2.97 -7.32 -9.92
CA PHE A 21 2.60 -6.04 -10.50
C PHE A 21 2.31 -6.16 -12.00
N ASN A 22 1.12 -5.76 -12.42
CA ASN A 22 0.70 -5.75 -13.82
C ASN A 22 0.76 -4.31 -14.37
N PRO A 23 1.74 -3.93 -15.21
CA PRO A 23 1.97 -2.54 -15.60
C PRO A 23 0.83 -1.92 -16.42
N VAL A 24 -0.03 -2.71 -17.05
CA VAL A 24 -1.16 -2.20 -17.85
C VAL A 24 -2.45 -2.02 -17.06
N SER A 25 -2.45 -2.36 -15.76
CA SER A 25 -3.64 -2.17 -14.92
C SER A 25 -3.92 -0.68 -14.72
N GLN A 26 -5.13 -0.27 -15.09
CA GLN A 26 -5.61 1.09 -14.85
C GLN A 26 -5.73 1.44 -13.36
N TRP A 27 -5.66 0.46 -12.46
CA TRP A 27 -5.77 0.65 -11.00
C TRP A 27 -4.43 0.90 -10.32
N ASN A 28 -3.33 0.87 -11.07
CA ASN A 28 -2.01 1.14 -10.53
C ASN A 28 -1.85 2.62 -10.21
N ILE A 29 -1.04 2.88 -9.18
CA ILE A 29 -0.48 4.20 -8.90
C ILE A 29 1.03 4.06 -9.06
N ILE A 30 1.62 4.87 -9.91
CA ILE A 30 3.06 4.88 -10.15
C ILE A 30 3.56 6.26 -9.74
N ILE A 31 4.49 6.29 -8.78
CA ILE A 31 5.06 7.53 -8.23
C ILE A 31 6.55 7.52 -8.50
N THR A 32 7.04 8.59 -9.14
CA THR A 32 8.48 8.88 -9.18
C THR A 32 8.83 9.72 -7.96
N LEU A 33 9.77 9.25 -7.15
CA LEU A 33 10.15 9.92 -5.90
C LEU A 33 10.86 11.24 -6.19
N THR A 34 10.39 12.29 -5.54
CA THR A 34 11.01 13.61 -5.55
C THR A 34 12.02 13.75 -4.41
N ALA A 35 12.76 14.86 -4.38
CA ALA A 35 13.68 15.15 -3.28
C ALA A 35 12.96 15.18 -1.92
N SER A 36 11.74 15.71 -1.87
CA SER A 36 10.92 15.75 -0.64
C SER A 36 10.41 14.38 -0.21
N ASP A 37 10.27 13.41 -1.11
CA ASP A 37 9.84 12.06 -0.72
C ASP A 37 10.99 11.21 -0.14
N THR A 38 12.23 11.65 -0.41
CA THR A 38 13.46 10.96 0.02
C THR A 38 14.18 11.67 1.15
N ASP A 39 13.58 12.72 1.71
CA ASP A 39 14.09 13.37 2.91
C ASP A 39 13.88 12.48 4.15
N SER A 40 14.32 12.96 5.32
CA SER A 40 14.20 12.22 6.58
C SER A 40 12.75 12.07 7.08
N SER A 41 11.74 12.59 6.37
CA SER A 41 10.35 12.60 6.82
C SER A 41 9.61 11.26 6.65
N ASN A 42 10.23 10.26 5.99
CA ASN A 42 9.63 8.94 5.73
C ASN A 42 8.20 9.05 5.17
N THR A 43 8.03 9.96 4.22
CA THR A 43 6.73 10.32 3.67
C THR A 43 6.79 10.28 2.16
N ILE A 44 5.80 9.63 1.55
CA ILE A 44 5.62 9.64 0.10
C ILE A 44 4.35 10.39 -0.23
N THR A 45 4.45 11.30 -1.19
CA THR A 45 3.33 12.09 -1.68
C THR A 45 2.66 11.38 -2.85
N ILE A 46 1.35 11.20 -2.76
CA ILE A 46 0.49 10.72 -3.83
C ILE A 46 -0.41 11.88 -4.26
N PRO A 47 -0.39 12.25 -5.56
CA PRO A 47 -1.31 13.24 -6.11
C PRO A 47 -2.77 12.94 -5.79
N LYS A 48 -3.52 14.00 -5.48
CA LYS A 48 -4.95 13.94 -5.14
C LYS A 48 -5.75 13.11 -6.14
N GLU A 49 -5.54 13.37 -7.43
CA GLU A 49 -6.30 12.77 -8.52
C GLU A 49 -6.10 11.25 -8.56
N LEU A 50 -4.89 10.77 -8.23
CA LEU A 50 -4.60 9.34 -8.19
C LEU A 50 -5.28 8.66 -7.00
N VAL A 51 -5.31 9.31 -5.84
CA VAL A 51 -6.02 8.78 -4.67
C VAL A 51 -7.53 8.71 -4.92
N GLU A 52 -8.11 9.79 -5.42
CA GLU A 52 -9.54 9.89 -5.69
C GLU A 52 -9.98 8.90 -6.79
N ALA A 53 -9.14 8.66 -7.80
CA ALA A 53 -9.45 7.74 -8.89
C ALA A 53 -9.14 6.26 -8.58
N LYS A 54 -8.13 5.97 -7.76
CA LYS A 54 -7.56 4.60 -7.64
C LYS A 54 -7.64 4.00 -6.24
N ILE A 55 -7.85 4.81 -5.20
CA ILE A 55 -7.99 4.33 -3.81
C ILE A 55 -9.43 4.50 -3.33
N PHE A 56 -10.00 5.70 -3.46
CA PHE A 56 -11.33 6.01 -2.93
C PHE A 56 -12.46 5.12 -3.47
N PRO A 57 -12.48 4.69 -4.75
CA PRO A 57 -13.54 3.81 -5.24
C PRO A 57 -13.59 2.45 -4.55
N LEU A 58 -12.46 2.02 -3.96
CA LEU A 58 -12.32 0.75 -3.26
C LEU A 58 -12.43 0.93 -1.74
N TRP A 59 -12.59 2.15 -1.27
CA TRP A 59 -12.83 2.47 0.13
C TRP A 59 -14.30 2.80 0.37
N GLY A 60 -14.79 2.49 1.58
CA GLY A 60 -16.12 2.92 2.00
C GLY A 60 -16.20 4.44 2.13
N SER A 61 -17.34 5.02 1.74
CA SER A 61 -17.56 6.47 1.76
C SER A 61 -17.29 7.14 3.12
N LYS A 62 -17.57 6.44 4.22
CA LYS A 62 -17.27 6.89 5.59
C LYS A 62 -15.77 7.12 5.79
N ARG A 63 -14.93 6.19 5.30
CA ARG A 63 -13.47 6.26 5.40
C ARG A 63 -12.92 7.41 4.57
N CYS A 64 -13.38 7.56 3.33
CA CYS A 64 -12.98 8.68 2.47
C CYS A 64 -13.35 10.03 3.10
N LYS A 65 -14.58 10.17 3.61
CA LYS A 65 -15.01 11.38 4.32
C LYS A 65 -14.22 11.63 5.60
N GLY A 66 -13.80 10.58 6.30
CA GLY A 66 -12.92 10.64 7.46
C GLY A 66 -11.61 11.35 7.10
N LEU A 67 -10.91 10.83 6.09
CA LEU A 67 -9.64 11.35 5.60
C LEU A 67 -9.69 12.79 5.05
N LEU A 68 -10.84 13.21 4.53
CA LEU A 68 -11.02 14.55 3.97
C LEU A 68 -11.22 15.63 5.04
N LYS A 69 -11.34 15.27 6.32
CA LYS A 69 -11.46 16.25 7.42
C LYS A 69 -10.10 16.91 7.71
N PRO A 70 -10.08 18.18 8.14
CA PRO A 70 -8.87 18.83 8.62
C PRO A 70 -8.19 18.01 9.74
N ASP A 71 -6.86 17.97 9.72
CA ASP A 71 -6.00 17.30 10.71
C ASP A 71 -6.32 15.82 10.96
N SER A 72 -7.04 15.18 10.03
CA SER A 72 -7.39 13.77 10.11
C SER A 72 -6.36 12.88 9.40
N PHE A 73 -6.37 11.60 9.76
CA PHE A 73 -5.63 10.57 9.05
C PHE A 73 -6.43 9.28 8.99
N GLU A 74 -6.15 8.48 7.98
CA GLU A 74 -6.63 7.11 7.89
C GLU A 74 -5.44 6.16 7.92
N MET A 75 -5.52 5.09 8.72
CA MET A 75 -4.53 4.04 8.68
C MET A 75 -4.69 3.22 7.41
N VAL A 76 -3.61 3.04 6.66
CA VAL A 76 -3.55 2.24 5.44
C VAL A 76 -2.59 1.10 5.64
N HIS A 77 -3.03 -0.12 5.34
CA HIS A 77 -2.17 -1.29 5.34
C HIS A 77 -1.60 -1.49 3.95
N LEU A 78 -0.28 -1.33 3.84
CA LEU A 78 0.47 -1.53 2.60
C LEU A 78 1.26 -2.82 2.68
N TYR A 79 1.09 -3.68 1.68
CA TYR A 79 1.81 -4.94 1.58
C TYR A 79 3.05 -4.79 0.70
N GLU A 80 4.22 -4.86 1.31
CA GLU A 80 5.50 -4.78 0.60
C GLU A 80 5.73 -6.10 -0.14
N HIS A 81 5.61 -6.07 -1.47
CA HIS A 81 5.53 -7.30 -2.25
C HIS A 81 6.83 -8.12 -2.21
N HIS A 82 8.00 -7.50 -2.16
CA HIS A 82 9.28 -8.22 -2.11
C HIS A 82 9.50 -8.91 -0.75
N SER A 83 9.43 -8.17 0.36
CA SER A 83 9.69 -8.71 1.71
C SER A 83 8.50 -9.45 2.32
N LYS A 84 7.32 -9.38 1.70
CA LYS A 84 6.07 -10.02 2.17
C LYS A 84 5.59 -9.48 3.53
N VAL A 85 5.98 -8.27 3.89
CA VAL A 85 5.61 -7.58 5.14
C VAL A 85 4.45 -6.62 4.90
N THR A 86 3.43 -6.67 5.75
CA THR A 86 2.40 -5.62 5.81
C THR A 86 2.83 -4.52 6.77
N ARG A 87 2.70 -3.27 6.34
CA ARG A 87 3.02 -2.08 7.14
C ARG A 87 1.79 -1.21 7.28
N GLY A 88 1.52 -0.73 8.48
CA GLY A 88 0.52 0.31 8.72
C GLY A 88 1.17 1.68 8.56
N VAL A 89 0.66 2.48 7.62
CA VAL A 89 1.08 3.88 7.43
C VAL A 89 -0.10 4.80 7.65
N ALA A 90 0.17 6.02 8.10
CA ALA A 90 -0.87 7.04 8.20
C ALA A 90 -0.98 7.77 6.86
N MET A 91 -2.17 7.74 6.26
CA MET A 91 -2.47 8.58 5.10
C MET A 91 -3.10 9.89 5.60
N LYS A 92 -2.56 11.02 5.16
CA LYS A 92 -3.03 12.37 5.53
C LYS A 92 -3.17 13.23 4.28
N LYS A 93 -4.18 14.09 4.25
CA LYS A 93 -4.28 15.14 3.22
C LYS A 93 -3.37 16.30 3.61
N ASP A 94 -2.59 16.82 2.67
CA ASP A 94 -1.76 18.01 2.88
C ASP A 94 -2.48 19.31 2.50
N GLU A 95 -1.80 20.44 2.70
CA GLU A 95 -2.33 21.78 2.43
C GLU A 95 -2.60 22.06 0.94
N HIS A 96 -1.91 21.35 0.04
CA HIS A 96 -2.14 21.42 -1.40
C HIS A 96 -3.23 20.46 -1.87
N GLY A 97 -3.74 19.64 -0.96
CA GLY A 97 -4.79 18.65 -1.19
C GLY A 97 -4.29 17.31 -1.72
N ASN A 98 -2.98 17.12 -1.84
CA ASN A 98 -2.36 15.83 -2.10
C ASN A 98 -2.40 14.97 -0.84
N PHE A 99 -2.01 13.71 -0.96
CA PHE A 99 -2.01 12.79 0.16
C PHE A 99 -0.62 12.29 0.48
N LYS A 100 -0.27 12.31 1.76
CA LYS A 100 1.00 11.87 2.30
C LYS A 100 0.83 10.52 2.97
N LEU A 101 1.64 9.55 2.58
CA LEU A 101 1.79 8.27 3.28
C LEU A 101 2.93 8.39 4.28
N CYS A 102 2.61 8.74 5.52
CA CYS A 102 3.58 8.95 6.59
C CYS A 102 3.91 7.63 7.30
N GLY A 103 5.21 7.39 7.51
CA GLY A 103 5.70 6.18 8.16
C GLY A 103 5.97 5.03 7.17
N LEU A 104 5.95 5.30 5.86
CA LEU A 104 6.53 4.36 4.91
C LEU A 104 8.05 4.43 5.07
N PRO A 105 8.75 3.30 5.30
CA PRO A 105 10.18 3.35 5.51
C PRO A 105 10.86 3.96 4.28
N SER A 106 11.76 4.91 4.50
CA SER A 106 12.66 5.44 3.47
C SER A 106 13.69 4.41 2.99
N VAL A 107 13.58 3.15 3.42
CA VAL A 107 14.46 2.04 3.08
C VAL A 107 13.60 0.84 2.70
N LEU A 108 13.78 0.33 1.47
CA LEU A 108 13.22 -0.94 1.01
C LEU A 108 14.35 -1.91 0.70
N GLY A 109 14.26 -3.14 1.22
CA GLY A 109 15.28 -4.17 0.97
C GLY A 109 16.70 -3.79 1.40
N GLY A 110 16.85 -2.91 2.40
CA GLY A 110 18.16 -2.44 2.88
C GLY A 110 18.78 -1.29 2.07
N ARG A 111 18.12 -0.80 1.02
CA ARG A 111 18.54 0.37 0.24
C ARG A 111 17.64 1.57 0.56
N PRO A 112 18.21 2.75 0.87
CA PRO A 112 17.42 3.96 1.01
C PRO A 112 16.83 4.39 -0.34
N PHE A 113 15.63 4.99 -0.30
CA PHE A 113 15.04 5.65 -1.45
C PHE A 113 15.93 6.78 -1.94
N LYS A 114 15.94 6.97 -3.26
CA LYS A 114 16.62 8.06 -3.94
C LYS A 114 15.64 8.83 -4.81
N THR A 115 15.88 10.12 -4.98
CA THR A 115 15.17 10.92 -5.97
C THR A 115 15.30 10.25 -7.34
N GLY A 116 14.19 10.12 -8.05
CA GLY A 116 14.11 9.43 -9.35
C GLY A 116 13.75 7.95 -9.28
N ASP A 117 13.81 7.32 -8.10
CA ASP A 117 13.26 5.97 -7.91
C ASP A 117 11.75 5.94 -8.24
N VAL A 118 11.25 4.80 -8.70
CA VAL A 118 9.82 4.65 -9.03
C VAL A 118 9.19 3.58 -8.15
N ILE A 119 8.11 3.94 -7.44
CA ILE A 119 7.30 3.03 -6.63
C ILE A 119 5.98 2.76 -7.36
N GLY A 120 5.62 1.48 -7.43
CA GLY A 120 4.31 1.03 -7.88
C GLY A 120 3.44 0.64 -6.70
N PHE A 121 2.17 1.06 -6.71
CA PHE A 121 1.12 0.55 -5.83
C PHE A 121 0.03 -0.10 -6.67
N TRP A 122 -0.47 -1.26 -6.21
CA TRP A 122 -1.55 -1.98 -6.90
C TRP A 122 -2.39 -2.78 -5.93
N TRP A 123 -3.67 -2.92 -6.23
CA TRP A 123 -4.57 -3.77 -5.49
C TRP A 123 -4.37 -5.23 -5.85
N ASP A 124 -4.59 -6.14 -4.89
CA ASP A 124 -4.71 -7.55 -5.20
C ASP A 124 -5.98 -7.87 -6.00
N THR A 125 -6.07 -9.08 -6.55
CA THR A 125 -7.23 -9.55 -7.35
C THR A 125 -8.60 -9.38 -6.69
N HIS A 126 -8.65 -9.25 -5.36
CA HIS A 126 -9.89 -9.14 -4.59
C HIS A 126 -10.12 -7.72 -4.07
N TRP A 127 -9.28 -6.75 -4.47
CA TRP A 127 -9.36 -5.34 -4.05
C TRP A 127 -9.30 -5.14 -2.53
N GLY A 128 -8.78 -6.13 -1.80
CA GLY A 128 -8.75 -6.17 -0.34
C GLY A 128 -7.42 -5.72 0.25
N ARG A 129 -6.35 -5.75 -0.55
CA ARG A 129 -5.00 -5.39 -0.12
C ARG A 129 -4.31 -4.49 -1.14
N LEU A 130 -3.79 -3.36 -0.65
CA LEU A 130 -2.94 -2.47 -1.44
C LEU A 130 -1.49 -2.93 -1.27
N ASN A 131 -0.88 -3.38 -2.35
CA ASN A 131 0.51 -3.81 -2.42
C ASN A 131 1.37 -2.64 -2.90
N PHE A 132 2.68 -2.71 -2.62
CA PHE A 132 3.65 -1.80 -3.21
C PHE A 132 5.02 -2.46 -3.40
N GLU A 133 5.78 -1.95 -4.36
CA GLU A 133 7.18 -2.32 -4.60
C GLU A 133 7.94 -1.22 -5.34
N LEU A 134 9.28 -1.28 -5.24
CA LEU A 134 10.18 -0.46 -6.04
C LEU A 134 10.29 -1.06 -7.45
N LEU A 135 9.86 -0.31 -8.47
CA LEU A 135 9.81 -0.75 -9.87
C LEU A 135 11.07 -0.36 -10.64
N VAL A 136 11.58 0.85 -10.44
CA VAL A 136 12.77 1.38 -11.11
C VAL A 136 13.69 1.98 -10.06
N ILE A 137 14.98 1.68 -10.21
CA ILE A 137 16.06 2.14 -9.35
C ILE A 137 16.85 3.18 -10.14
N ALA A 138 16.95 4.40 -9.59
CA ALA A 138 17.83 5.45 -10.10
C ALA A 138 19.25 5.35 -9.53
#